data_AF-A0A3A3FZY6-F1
#
_entry.id   AF-A0A3A3FZY6-F1
#
_cell.length_a   1.000
_cell.length_b   1.000
_cell.length_c   1.000
_cell.angle_alpha   90.00
_cell.angle_beta   90.00
_cell.angle_gamma   90.00
#
_symmetry.space_group_name_H-M   'P 1'
#
loop_
_entity.id
_entity.type
_entity.pdbx_description
1 polymer ?
#
loop_
_entity_poly.entity_id
_entity_poly.type
_entity_poly.pdbx_seq_one_letter_code
_entity_poly.pdbx_strand_id
1 'polypeptide(L)'
;MNQTQLIDAAKQQGGLTSDYKLAQALGVSTGRVSSLRNGDKAADEAEIAMLADMAGIDLHIALAAVHKNREKNPAKRAYWEKISMQFASVALAVTLVFTGFAGDARAGNGDLKSYKLCEISARSGELLGAPLCG
;
A
#
# COMPACT_ATOMS: atom_id res chain seq x y z
N MET A 1 2.63 5.63 12.47
CA MET A 1 3.25 4.39 11.97
C MET A 1 4.72 4.66 11.66
N ASN A 2 5.61 3.72 12.00
CA ASN A 2 7.03 3.71 11.62
C ASN A 2 7.33 2.50 10.71
N GLN A 3 8.49 2.45 10.05
CA GLN A 3 8.92 1.37 9.15
C GLN A 3 8.75 -0.03 9.78
N THR A 4 9.23 -0.22 11.02
CA THR A 4 9.09 -1.52 11.71
C THR A 4 7.63 -1.88 11.96
N GLN A 5 6.78 -0.90 12.30
CA GLN A 5 5.36 -1.13 12.50
C GLN A 5 4.65 -1.50 11.19
N LEU A 6 5.07 -0.92 10.06
CA LEU A 6 4.56 -1.28 8.74
C LEU A 6 4.94 -2.72 8.37
N ILE A 7 6.17 -3.14 8.67
CA ILE A 7 6.63 -4.53 8.52
C ILE A 7 5.79 -5.48 9.37
N ASP A 8 5.56 -5.15 10.64
CA ASP A 8 4.77 -5.99 11.53
C ASP A 8 3.29 -6.06 11.09
N ALA A 9 2.72 -4.95 10.62
CA ALA A 9 1.36 -4.92 10.05
C ALA A 9 1.24 -5.80 8.81
N ALA A 10 2.20 -5.70 7.88
CA ALA A 10 2.24 -6.54 6.68
C ALA A 10 2.36 -8.03 7.02
N LYS A 11 3.16 -8.39 8.03
CA LYS A 11 3.27 -9.78 8.49
C LYS A 11 1.98 -10.30 9.11
N GLN A 12 1.33 -9.49 9.94
CA GLN A 12 0.08 -9.87 10.61
C GLN A 12 -1.04 -10.09 9.59
N GLN A 13 -1.23 -9.16 8.65
CA GLN A 13 -2.26 -9.27 7.62
C GLN A 13 -1.97 -10.38 6.60
N GLY A 14 -0.71 -10.53 6.18
CA GLY A 14 -0.29 -11.58 5.27
C GLY A 14 -0.17 -12.98 5.90
N GLY A 15 -0.47 -13.14 7.19
CA GLY A 15 -0.35 -14.44 7.89
C GLY A 15 1.08 -15.00 7.93
N LEU A 16 2.09 -14.13 7.87
CA LEU A 16 3.48 -14.53 7.74
C LEU A 16 4.11 -14.78 9.11
N THR A 17 4.42 -16.05 9.38
CA THR A 17 4.99 -16.48 10.66
C THR A 17 6.47 -16.13 10.85
N SER A 18 7.20 -15.80 9.78
CA SER A 18 8.65 -15.55 9.83
C SER A 18 9.08 -14.44 8.89
N ASP A 19 10.12 -13.71 9.30
CA ASP A 19 10.79 -12.67 8.50
C ASP A 19 11.40 -13.28 7.23
N TYR A 20 11.72 -14.58 7.23
CA TYR A 20 12.15 -15.31 6.03
C TYR A 20 11.06 -15.36 4.97
N LYS A 21 9.81 -15.65 5.37
CA LYS A 21 8.67 -15.67 4.44
C LYS A 21 8.34 -14.27 3.92
N LEU A 22 8.49 -13.26 4.78
CA LEU A 22 8.38 -11.86 4.37
C LEU A 22 9.44 -11.50 3.33
N ALA A 23 10.69 -11.90 3.55
CA ALA A 23 11.78 -11.66 2.60
C ALA A 23 11.48 -12.30 1.23
N GLN A 24 10.96 -13.53 1.22
CA GLN A 24 10.51 -14.19 -0.01
C GLN A 24 9.36 -13.43 -0.69
N ALA A 25 8.35 -13.00 0.07
CA ALA A 25 7.21 -12.26 -0.46
C ALA A 25 7.63 -10.91 -1.08
N LEU A 26 8.60 -10.23 -0.48
CA LEU A 26 9.17 -8.97 -0.97
C LEU A 26 10.23 -9.17 -2.08
N GLY A 27 10.67 -10.41 -2.34
CA GLY A 27 11.76 -10.69 -3.27
C GLY A 27 13.12 -10.16 -2.82
N VAL A 28 13.34 -9.94 -1.52
CA VAL A 28 14.59 -9.42 -0.95
C VAL A 28 15.32 -10.47 -0.10
N SER A 29 16.58 -10.21 0.23
CA SER A 29 17.32 -11.09 1.14
C SER A 29 16.83 -10.97 2.59
N THR A 30 16.99 -12.03 3.37
CA THR A 30 16.67 -12.01 4.82
C THR A 30 17.47 -10.97 5.59
N GLY A 31 18.74 -10.77 5.19
CA GLY A 31 19.60 -9.72 5.73
C GLY A 31 19.05 -8.31 5.44
N ARG A 32 18.40 -8.11 4.28
CA ARG A 32 17.73 -6.85 3.97
C ARG A 32 16.58 -6.59 4.94
N VAL A 33 15.71 -7.57 5.19
CA VAL A 33 14.61 -7.44 6.16
C VAL A 33 15.14 -7.14 7.58
N SER A 34 16.21 -7.82 8.02
CA SER A 34 16.86 -7.54 9.31
C SER A 34 17.35 -6.09 9.41
N SER A 35 18.06 -5.62 8.38
CA SER A 35 18.54 -4.24 8.31
C SER A 35 17.41 -3.20 8.34
N LEU A 36 16.27 -3.51 7.70
CA LEU A 36 15.07 -2.68 7.77
C LEU A 36 14.45 -2.66 9.17
N ARG A 37 14.40 -3.80 9.88
CA ARG A 37 13.85 -3.86 11.24
C ARG A 37 14.68 -3.08 12.25
N ASN A 38 16.01 -3.18 12.12
CA ASN A 38 16.95 -2.51 13.02
C ASN A 38 17.04 -1.00 12.76
N GLY A 39 16.52 -0.53 11.62
CA GLY A 39 16.62 0.87 11.21
C GLY A 39 18.00 1.25 10.66
N ASP A 40 18.88 0.28 10.42
CA ASP A 40 20.22 0.49 9.84
C ASP A 40 20.12 1.08 8.42
N LYS A 41 19.07 0.69 7.69
CA LYS A 41 18.77 1.18 6.35
C LYS A 41 17.29 1.53 6.24
N ALA A 42 17.02 2.60 5.50
CA ALA A 42 15.66 2.98 5.15
C ALA A 42 15.08 2.02 4.11
N ALA A 43 13.77 1.79 4.17
CA ALA A 43 13.00 1.13 3.15
C ALA A 43 12.96 2.00 1.89
N ASP A 44 13.14 1.34 0.75
CA ASP A 44 12.93 1.92 -0.56
C ASP A 44 11.44 2.13 -0.82
N GLU A 45 11.10 2.99 -1.77
CA GLU A 45 9.72 3.34 -2.11
C GLU A 45 8.95 2.11 -2.62
N ALA A 46 9.61 1.24 -3.38
CA ALA A 46 9.05 -0.04 -3.82
C ALA A 46 8.78 -1.00 -2.65
N GLU A 47 9.70 -1.09 -1.68
CA GLU A 47 9.53 -1.92 -0.48
C GLU A 47 8.37 -1.41 0.38
N ILE A 48 8.25 -0.09 0.55
CA ILE A 48 7.13 0.53 1.26
C ILE A 48 5.81 0.23 0.55
N ALA A 49 5.78 0.28 -0.79
CA ALA A 49 4.58 0.01 -1.56
C ALA A 49 4.11 -1.43 -1.42
N MET A 50 5.02 -2.40 -1.54
CA MET A 50 4.70 -3.82 -1.34
C MET A 50 4.23 -4.09 0.10
N LEU A 51 4.90 -3.50 1.10
CA LEU A 51 4.49 -3.65 2.50
C LEU A 51 3.11 -3.03 2.77
N ALA A 52 2.80 -1.89 2.15
CA ALA A 52 1.51 -1.23 2.28
C ALA A 52 0.38 -2.09 1.68
N ASP A 53 0.62 -2.65 0.48
CA ASP A 53 -0.30 -3.57 -0.18
C ASP A 53 -0.57 -4.82 0.67
N MET A 54 0.49 -5.46 1.18
CA MET A 54 0.38 -6.60 2.10
C MET A 54 -0.34 -6.27 3.42
N ALA A 55 -0.19 -5.04 3.91
CA ALA A 55 -0.84 -4.58 5.14
C ALA A 55 -2.28 -4.08 4.92
N GLY A 56 -2.74 -3.95 3.68
CA GLY A 56 -4.04 -3.34 3.35
C GLY A 56 -4.12 -1.86 3.74
N ILE A 57 -3.00 -1.13 3.72
CA ILE A 57 -2.92 0.29 4.06
C ILE A 57 -2.73 1.08 2.77
N ASP A 58 -3.38 2.24 2.66
CA ASP A 58 -3.16 3.16 1.54
C ASP A 58 -1.66 3.50 1.38
N LEU A 59 -1.17 3.38 0.14
CA LEU A 59 0.23 3.61 -0.21
C LEU A 59 0.71 4.99 0.24
N HIS A 60 -0.07 6.04 -0.01
CA HIS A 60 0.34 7.42 0.29
C HIS A 60 0.40 7.65 1.81
N ILE A 61 -0.51 7.06 2.58
CA ILE A 61 -0.46 7.09 4.04
C ILE A 61 0.79 6.36 4.55
N ALA A 62 1.10 5.17 4.04
CA ALA A 62 2.26 4.40 4.44
C ALA A 62 3.57 5.13 4.11
N LEU A 63 3.69 5.64 2.88
CA LEU A 63 4.85 6.40 2.41
C LEU A 63 5.06 7.67 3.23
N ALA A 64 4.00 8.46 3.41
CA ALA A 64 4.06 9.67 4.23
C ALA A 64 4.47 9.36 5.67
N ALA A 65 3.97 8.28 6.27
CA ALA A 65 4.30 7.90 7.64
C ALA A 65 5.78 7.50 7.79
N VAL A 66 6.31 6.69 6.88
CA VAL A 66 7.72 6.27 6.90
C VAL A 66 8.66 7.46 6.66
N HIS A 67 8.35 8.33 5.69
CA HIS A 67 9.14 9.51 5.40
C HIS A 67 9.07 10.55 6.53
N LYS A 68 7.90 10.74 7.15
CA LYS A 68 7.73 11.63 8.30
C LYS A 68 8.59 11.20 9.50
N ASN A 69 8.72 9.89 9.73
CA ASN A 69 9.47 9.37 10.87
C ASN A 69 11.00 9.57 10.71
N ARG A 70 11.51 9.36 9.49
CA ARG A 70 12.96 9.46 9.21
C ARG A 70 13.46 10.90 8.98
N GLU A 71 12.56 11.81 8.61
CA GLU A 71 12.91 13.18 8.25
C GLU A 71 13.23 14.03 9.48
N LYS A 72 14.46 14.57 9.53
CA LYS A 72 14.93 15.43 10.62
C LYS A 72 14.54 16.90 10.40
N ASN A 73 14.33 17.31 9.15
CA ASN A 73 13.98 18.68 8.84
C ASN A 73 12.50 18.95 9.18
N PRO A 74 12.18 19.93 10.06
CA PRO A 74 10.81 20.19 10.49
C PRO A 74 9.89 20.63 9.34
N ALA A 75 10.41 21.36 8.34
CA ALA A 75 9.61 21.83 7.20
C ALA A 75 9.16 20.66 6.30
N LYS A 76 10.09 19.74 6.01
CA LYS A 76 9.79 18.53 5.22
C LYS A 76 8.88 17.57 5.99
N ARG A 77 9.05 17.47 7.32
CA ARG A 77 8.17 16.67 8.18
C ARG A 77 6.72 17.17 8.14
N ALA A 78 6.51 18.48 8.17
CA ALA A 78 5.18 19.09 8.05
C ALA A 78 4.54 18.85 6.67
N TYR A 79 5.33 18.77 5.60
CA TYR A 79 4.85 18.40 4.27
C TYR A 79 4.28 16.98 4.24
N TRP A 80 5.02 15.99 4.77
CA TRP A 80 4.54 14.61 4.86
C TRP A 80 3.32 14.46 5.76
N GLU A 81 3.23 15.27 6.81
CA GLU A 81 2.06 15.31 7.68
C GLU A 81 0.80 15.77 6.94
N LYS A 82 0.90 16.84 6.13
CA LYS A 82 -0.21 17.30 5.29
C LYS A 82 -0.70 16.21 4.33
N ILE A 83 0.23 15.50 3.68
CA ILE A 83 -0.11 14.37 2.80
C ILE A 83 -0.90 13.33 3.59
N SER A 84 -0.40 12.89 4.75
CA SER A 84 -1.10 11.88 5.55
C SER A 84 -2.52 12.28 5.95
N MET A 85 -2.76 13.56 6.23
CA MET A 85 -4.09 14.08 6.59
C MET A 85 -5.07 14.13 5.41
N GLN A 86 -4.58 14.42 4.20
CA GLN A 86 -5.41 14.45 3.00
C GLN A 86 -5.95 13.06 2.67
N PHE A 87 -5.12 12.03 2.74
CA PHE A 87 -5.54 10.65 2.43
C PHE A 87 -6.34 9.99 3.57
N ALA A 88 -6.14 10.42 4.83
CA ALA A 88 -6.94 9.92 5.95
C ALA A 88 -8.39 10.47 5.98
N SER A 89 -8.64 11.63 5.37
CA SER A 89 -9.93 12.35 5.49
C SER A 89 -10.99 11.97 4.43
N VAL A 90 -10.68 11.10 3.47
CA VAL A 90 -11.62 10.72 2.39
C VAL A 90 -12.74 9.77 2.87
N ALA A 91 -12.64 9.20 4.07
CA ALA A 91 -13.61 8.22 4.57
C ALA A 91 -14.95 8.79 5.11
N LEU A 92 -15.10 10.12 5.26
CA LEU A 92 -16.21 10.69 6.07
C LEU A 92 -17.10 11.74 5.37
N ALA A 93 -16.94 12.01 4.08
CA ALA A 93 -17.66 13.12 3.42
C ALA A 93 -18.90 12.73 2.56
N VAL A 94 -19.35 11.46 2.57
CA VAL A 94 -20.47 11.01 1.71
C VAL A 94 -21.82 10.91 2.43
N THR A 95 -21.87 11.05 3.76
CA THR A 95 -23.09 10.73 4.54
C THR A 95 -24.12 11.85 4.72
N LEU A 96 -23.87 13.09 4.29
CA LEU A 96 -24.78 14.22 4.57
C LEU A 96 -25.68 14.69 3.42
N VAL A 97 -25.82 13.91 2.34
CA VAL A 97 -26.75 14.26 1.24
C VAL A 97 -27.88 13.21 1.06
N PHE A 98 -27.82 12.07 1.73
CA PHE A 98 -28.74 10.95 1.50
C PHE A 98 -29.69 10.63 2.66
N THR A 99 -30.19 11.60 3.43
CA THR A 99 -31.44 11.39 4.22
C THR A 99 -32.67 11.47 3.33
N GLY A 100 -32.67 10.68 2.26
CA GLY A 100 -33.74 10.59 1.26
C GLY A 100 -33.66 9.35 0.35
N PHE A 101 -32.60 8.55 0.42
CA PHE A 101 -32.55 7.26 -0.26
C PHE A 101 -32.11 6.22 0.77
N ALA A 102 -33.02 5.31 1.12
CA ALA A 102 -32.67 4.08 1.82
C ALA A 102 -31.78 3.24 0.90
N GLY A 103 -30.47 3.50 0.95
CA GLY A 103 -29.44 2.72 0.30
C GLY A 103 -28.88 1.71 1.32
N ASP A 104 -29.19 0.45 1.11
CA ASP A 104 -28.64 -0.71 1.79
C ASP A 104 -27.10 -0.63 1.76
N ALA A 105 -26.49 -0.30 2.91
CA ALA A 105 -25.04 -0.21 3.05
C ALA A 105 -24.45 -1.63 3.10
N ARG A 106 -24.29 -2.26 1.94
CA ARG A 106 -23.35 -3.37 1.81
C ARG A 106 -21.95 -2.79 1.92
N ALA A 107 -21.36 -2.99 3.10
CA ALA A 107 -19.93 -2.89 3.34
C ALA A 107 -19.18 -3.48 2.15
N GLY A 108 -18.46 -2.62 1.42
CA GLY A 108 -17.53 -3.03 0.39
C GLY A 108 -16.43 -3.84 1.05
N ASN A 109 -16.62 -5.16 1.07
CA ASN A 109 -15.55 -6.11 1.28
C ASN A 109 -14.45 -5.77 0.26
N GLY A 110 -13.22 -5.58 0.72
CA GLY A 110 -12.08 -5.24 -0.11
C GLY A 110 -11.82 -6.34 -1.15
N ASP A 111 -12.46 -6.21 -2.30
CA ASP A 111 -12.15 -6.89 -3.54
C ASP A 111 -11.50 -5.85 -4.46
N LEU A 112 -10.33 -5.33 -4.06
CA LEU A 112 -9.33 -4.89 -5.05
C LEU A 112 -8.72 -6.17 -5.66
N LYS A 113 -9.60 -6.93 -6.31
CA LYS A 113 -9.27 -8.00 -7.23
C LYS A 113 -8.30 -7.41 -8.21
N SER A 114 -7.13 -8.04 -8.30
CA SER A 114 -6.55 -8.41 -9.58
C SER A 114 -6.86 -7.39 -10.68
N TYR A 115 -6.31 -6.17 -10.56
CA TYR A 115 -6.13 -5.35 -11.75
C TYR A 115 -5.12 -6.10 -12.58
N LYS A 116 -5.70 -6.90 -13.48
CA LYS A 116 -5.07 -7.61 -14.58
C LYS A 116 -3.86 -6.81 -15.07
N LEU A 117 -2.66 -7.29 -14.74
CA LEU A 117 -1.44 -7.02 -15.51
C LEU A 117 -1.60 -7.41 -17.00
N CYS A 118 -2.72 -8.01 -17.41
CA CYS A 118 -3.05 -8.33 -18.80
C CYS A 118 -3.57 -7.13 -19.61
N GLU A 119 -4.09 -6.04 -19.01
CA GLU A 119 -4.67 -4.93 -19.79
C GLU A 119 -3.64 -3.88 -20.24
N ILE A 120 -2.47 -3.80 -19.61
CA ILE A 120 -1.42 -2.84 -20.02
C ILE A 120 -0.63 -3.34 -21.24
N SER A 121 -0.63 -4.65 -21.52
CA SER A 121 0.02 -5.21 -22.70
C SER A 121 -0.80 -5.03 -24.00
N ALA A 122 -2.13 -4.90 -23.89
CA ALA A 122 -3.02 -4.86 -25.07
C ALA A 122 -3.01 -3.53 -25.83
N ARG A 123 -2.46 -2.44 -25.26
CA ARG A 123 -2.45 -1.11 -25.91
C ARG A 123 -1.20 -0.81 -26.74
N SER A 124 -0.31 -1.79 -26.94
CA SER A 124 0.88 -1.66 -27.80
C SER A 124 0.85 -2.57 -29.03
N GLY A 125 -0.24 -3.32 -29.26
CA GLY A 125 -0.30 -4.38 -30.27
C GLY A 125 -1.51 -4.33 -31.21
N GLU A 126 -2.18 -3.19 -31.38
CA GLU A 126 -3.27 -3.05 -32.37
C GLU A 126 -2.72 -2.76 -33.79
N LEU A 127 -1.79 -3.61 -34.24
CA LEU A 127 -1.54 -3.88 -35.65
C LEU A 127 -1.28 -5.39 -35.77
N LEU A 128 -2.24 -6.10 -36.37
CA LEU A 128 -2.26 -7.51 -36.80
C LEU A 128 -2.87 -8.53 -35.82
N GLY A 129 -4.14 -8.85 -36.07
CA GLY A 129 -4.63 -10.24 -36.10
C GLY A 129 -5.03 -10.90 -34.78
N ALA A 130 -6.34 -11.21 -34.66
CA ALA A 130 -7.00 -12.13 -33.72
C ALA A 130 -6.24 -13.50 -33.54
N PRO A 131 -6.54 -14.39 -32.55
CA PRO A 131 -7.87 -14.65 -31.97
C PRO A 131 -7.98 -15.08 -30.48
N LEU A 132 -9.26 -15.15 -30.08
CA LEU A 132 -9.97 -15.84 -28.99
C LEU A 132 -9.24 -16.95 -28.20
N CYS A 133 -9.29 -16.84 -26.87
CA CYS A 133 -9.35 -17.95 -25.91
C CYS A 133 -10.50 -17.60 -24.95
N GLY A 134 -11.48 -18.45 -24.63
CA GLY A 134 -11.37 -19.87 -24.29
C GLY A 134 -11.64 -19.97 -22.79
#